data_AF-A0A542S992-F1
#
_entry.id   AF-A0A542S992-F1
#
_cell.length_a   1.000
_cell.length_b   1.000
_cell.length_c   1.000
_cell.angle_alpha   90.00
_cell.angle_beta   90.00
_cell.angle_gamma   90.00
#
_symmetry.space_group_name_H-M   'P 1'
#
loop_
_entity.id
_entity.type
_entity.pdbx_description
1 polymer ?
#
loop_
_entity_poly.entity_id
_entity_poly.type
_entity_poly.pdbx_seq_one_letter_code
_entity_poly.pdbx_strand_id
1 'polypeptide(L)' 'MSHRIQLAVLALLISGISVQALAGSSRLSGPIIVTLTASHGVHLDDLLVVAAWALCMAWCVRQWRRNL' A
#
# COMPACT_ATOMS: atom_id res chain seq x y z
N MET A 1 24.00 -6.34 -5.59
CA MET A 1 23.10 -5.21 -5.27
C MET A 1 22.99 -5.12 -3.76
N SER A 2 23.19 -3.96 -3.14
CA SER A 2 23.13 -3.83 -1.67
C SER A 2 21.73 -4.20 -1.17
N HIS A 3 21.65 -5.00 -0.11
CA HIS A 3 20.39 -5.42 0.53
C HIS A 3 19.48 -4.21 0.86
N ARG A 4 20.09 -3.07 1.19
CA ARG A 4 19.40 -1.80 1.42
C ARG A 4 18.71 -1.27 0.16
N ILE A 5 19.39 -1.29 -0.98
CA ILE A 5 18.79 -0.85 -2.25
C ILE A 5 17.59 -1.74 -2.62
N GLN A 6 17.69 -3.06 -2.39
CA GLN A 6 16.58 -3.98 -2.61
C GLN A 6 15.37 -3.67 -1.73
N LEU A 7 15.58 -3.41 -0.43
CA LEU A 7 14.51 -3.01 0.49
C LEU A 7 13.87 -1.67 0.09
N ALA A 8 14.67 -0.70 -0.36
CA ALA A 8 14.16 0.59 -0.81
C ALA A 8 13.31 0.46 -2.08
N VAL A 9 13.79 -0.32 -3.06
CA VAL A 9 13.03 -0.62 -4.29
C VAL A 9 11.74 -1.35 -3.96
N LEU A 10 11.78 -2.34 -3.08
CA LEU A 10 10.59 -3.08 -2.65
C LEU A 10 9.57 -2.15 -1.98
N ALA A 11 10.02 -1.29 -1.07
CA ALA A 11 9.16 -0.34 -0.39
C ALA A 11 8.49 0.65 -1.37
N LEU A 12 9.25 1.11 -2.37
CA LEU A 12 8.74 1.97 -3.43
C LEU A 12 7.68 1.25 -4.27
N LEU A 13 7.96 0.03 -4.72
CA LEU A 13 7.03 -0.76 -5.54
C LEU A 13 5.74 -1.08 -4.80
N ILE A 14 5.83 -1.54 -3.55
CA ILE A 14 4.65 -1.84 -2.73
C ILE A 14 3.80 -0.58 -2.52
N SER A 15 4.43 0.57 -2.30
CA SER A 15 3.71 1.84 -2.16
C SER A 15 3.02 2.26 -3.46
N GLY A 16 3.71 2.15 -4.60
CA GLY A 16 3.13 2.47 -5.91
C GLY A 16 1.94 1.57 -6.26
N ILE A 17 2.06 0.26 -6.02
CA ILE A 17 0.97 -0.71 -6.23
C ILE A 17 -0.21 -0.39 -5.31
N SER A 18 0.05 -0.07 -4.04
CA SER A 18 -1.02 0.24 -3.07
C SER A 18 -1.75 1.52 -3.46
N VAL A 19 -1.03 2.56 -3.89
CA VAL A 19 -1.65 3.79 -4.41
C VAL A 19 -2.53 3.50 -5.62
N GLN A 20 -2.05 2.68 -6.55
CA GLN A 20 -2.81 2.33 -7.74
C GLN A 20 -4.05 1.48 -7.42
N ALA A 21 -3.95 0.60 -6.43
CA ALA A 21 -5.08 -0.17 -5.92
C ALA A 21 -6.13 0.72 -5.26
N LEU A 22 -5.73 1.71 -4.44
CA LEU A 22 -6.65 2.67 -3.82
C LEU A 22 -7.29 3.60 -4.87
N ALA A 23 -6.52 4.07 -5.84
CA ALA A 23 -7.01 5.01 -6.86
C ALA A 23 -7.90 4.35 -7.92
N GLY A 24 -7.78 3.03 -8.09
CA GLY A 24 -8.53 2.27 -9.08
C GLY A 24 -9.96 1.99 -8.62
N SER A 25 -10.95 2.40 -9.41
CA SER A 25 -12.31 1.88 -9.27
C SER A 25 -12.41 0.53 -9.98
N SER A 26 -12.47 -0.57 -9.23
CA SER A 26 -12.73 -1.90 -9.80
C SER A 26 -14.23 -2.21 -9.77
N ARG A 27 -14.71 -3.01 -10.73
CA ARG A 27 -16.07 -3.58 -10.66
C ARG A 27 -16.29 -4.49 -9.45
N LEU A 28 -15.19 -4.92 -8.82
CA LEU A 28 -15.15 -5.72 -7.59
C LEU A 28 -14.99 -4.88 -6.32
N SER A 29 -14.86 -3.55 -6.44
CA SER A 29 -14.74 -2.68 -5.27
C SER A 29 -16.00 -2.77 -4.42
N GLY A 30 -15.80 -2.87 -3.12
CA GLY A 30 -16.87 -2.99 -2.13
C GLY A 30 -17.72 -1.71 -2.02
N PRO A 31 -18.62 -1.60 -1.04
CA PRO A 31 -19.32 -0.34 -0.81
C PRO A 31 -18.32 0.76 -0.43
N ILE A 32 -18.57 1.98 -0.94
CA ILE A 32 -17.87 3.18 -0.47
C ILE A 32 -18.25 3.41 0.99
N ILE A 33 -17.24 3.48 1.86
CA ILE A 33 -17.40 3.75 3.29
C ILE A 33 -17.14 5.21 3.62
N VAL A 34 -16.29 5.89 2.84
CA VAL A 34 -15.96 7.31 3.00
C VAL A 34 -15.86 7.96 1.64
N THR A 35 -16.67 8.97 1.36
CA THR A 35 -16.57 9.76 0.14
C THR A 35 -15.50 10.84 0.31
N LEU A 36 -14.48 10.86 -0.56
CA LEU A 36 -13.41 11.87 -0.53
C LEU A 36 -13.69 13.00 -1.51
N THR A 37 -14.19 12.68 -2.70
CA THR A 37 -14.59 13.64 -3.73
C THR A 37 -15.88 13.17 -4.41
N ALA A 38 -16.46 13.99 -5.29
CA ALA A 38 -17.67 13.63 -6.03
C ALA A 38 -17.49 12.37 -6.93
N SER A 39 -16.26 12.01 -7.29
CA SER A 39 -15.94 10.88 -8.16
C SER A 39 -15.09 9.79 -7.49
N HIS A 40 -14.70 9.98 -6.24
CA HIS A 40 -13.80 9.05 -5.54
C HIS A 40 -14.19 8.89 -4.07
N GLY A 41 -14.23 7.64 -3.63
CA GLY A 41 -14.45 7.29 -2.25
C GLY A 41 -13.53 6.15 -1.86
N VAL A 42 -13.23 6.09 -0.57
CA VAL A 42 -12.57 4.94 0.05
C VAL A 42 -13.61 3.82 0.14
N HIS A 43 -13.28 2.70 -0.45
CA HIS A 43 -14.06 1.46 -0.40
C HIS A 43 -13.64 0.62 0.80
N LEU A 44 -14.50 -0.31 1.21
CA LEU A 44 -14.19 -1.21 2.32
C LEU A 44 -12.92 -2.05 2.07
N ASP A 45 -12.68 -2.44 0.83
CA ASP A 45 -11.51 -3.20 0.39
C ASP A 45 -10.20 -2.37 0.47
N ASP A 46 -10.27 -1.05 0.38
CA ASP A 46 -9.09 -0.18 0.53
C ASP A 46 -8.47 -0.31 1.93
N LEU A 47 -9.27 -0.62 2.96
CA LEU A 47 -8.76 -0.88 4.30
C LEU A 47 -7.82 -2.09 4.33
N LEU A 48 -8.12 -3.14 3.55
CA LEU A 48 -7.26 -4.31 3.45
C LEU A 48 -5.96 -3.98 2.71
N VAL A 49 -6.04 -3.16 1.66
CA VAL A 49 -4.85 -2.70 0.93
C VAL A 49 -3.95 -1.87 1.84
N VAL A 50 -4.50 -0.91 2.60
CA VAL A 50 -3.75 -0.10 3.56
C VAL A 50 -3.13 -0.96 4.66
N ALA A 51 -3.87 -1.93 5.20
CA ALA A 51 -3.35 -2.84 6.22
C ALA A 51 -2.19 -3.71 5.69
N ALA A 52 -2.34 -4.28 4.49
CA ALA A 52 -1.29 -5.07 3.85
C ALA A 52 -0.04 -4.22 3.57
N TRP A 53 -0.23 -3.00 3.04
CA TRP A 53 0.86 -2.05 2.83
C TRP A 53 1.60 -1.73 4.14
N ALA A 54 0.86 -1.42 5.21
CA ALA A 54 1.44 -1.09 6.51
C ALA A 54 2.28 -2.25 7.08
N LEU A 55 1.78 -3.49 6.96
CA LEU A 55 2.52 -4.70 7.37
C LEU A 55 3.81 -4.89 6.56
N CYS A 56 3.75 -4.71 5.24
CA CYS A 56 4.93 -4.76 4.38
C CYS A 56 5.95 -3.68 4.76
N MET A 57 5.50 -2.45 5.02
CA MET A 57 6.39 -1.36 5.41
C MET A 57 7.04 -1.61 6.76
N ALA A 58 6.26 -2.08 7.75
CA ALA A 58 6.79 -2.47 9.05
C ALA A 58 7.86 -3.57 8.91
N TRP A 59 7.64 -4.55 8.02
CA TRP A 59 8.62 -5.58 7.72
C TRP A 59 9.89 -5.00 7.08
N CYS A 60 9.76 -4.14 6.06
CA CYS A 60 10.90 -3.47 5.42
C CYS A 60 11.72 -2.66 6.43
N VAL A 61 11.07 -1.88 7.30
CA VAL A 61 11.73 -1.09 8.35
C VAL A 61 12.45 -2.00 9.35
N ARG A 62 11.81 -3.09 9.78
CA ARG A 62 12.42 -4.06 10.68
C ARG A 62 13.65 -4.71 10.05
N GLN A 63 13.60 -5.07 8.77
CA GLN A 63 14.77 -5.63 8.06
C GLN A 63 15.87 -4.60 7.90
N TRP A 64 15.54 -3.36 7.58
CA TRP A 64 16.51 -2.28 7.48
C TRP A 64 17.28 -2.10 8.79
N ARG A 65 16.55 -2.10 9.93
CA ARG A 65 17.14 -1.97 11.28
C ARG A 65 18.05 -3.13 11.67
N ARG A 66 17.79 -4.34 11.16
CA ARG A 66 18.61 -5.54 11.44
C ARG A 66 19.89 -5.62 10.61
N ASN A 67 19.95 -4.87 9.51
CA ASN A 67 21.10 -4.79 8.61
C ASN A 67 21.87 -3.46 8.76
N LEU A 68 21.68 -2.80 9.92
CA LEU A 68 22.50 -1.70 10.44
C LEU A 68 23.49 -2.30 11.44
#